data_AF-A0AAP2RAC6-F1
#
_entry.id   AF-A0AAP2RAC6-F1
#
_cell.length_a   1.000
_cell.length_b   1.000
_cell.length_c   1.000
_cell.angle_alpha   90.00
_cell.angle_beta   90.00
_cell.angle_gamma   90.00
#
_symmetry.space_group_name_H-M   'P 1'
#
loop_
_entity.id
_entity.type
_entity.pdbx_description
1 polymer ?
#
loop_
_entity_poly.entity_id
_entity_poly.type
_entity_poly.pdbx_seq_one_letter_code
_entity_poly.pdbx_strand_id
1 'polypeptide(L)'
;MAKASCAPTSRREPILALVLSFLLPGLGQIYNGDTNRGILFVIGTLMAWLLTSVCIGIFIFLGLWVYAMYDAYLTAEKINRGIRYY
;
A
#
# COMPACT_ATOMS: atom_id res chain seq x y z
N MET A 1 -53.42 25.77 -3.18
CA MET A 1 -52.31 26.76 -3.10
C MET A 1 -51.13 26.06 -2.42
N ALA A 2 -50.34 25.27 -3.17
CA ALA A 2 -49.11 25.67 -3.86
C ALA A 2 -47.90 25.89 -2.93
N LYS A 3 -47.04 24.86 -2.81
CA LYS A 3 -45.58 24.93 -3.04
C LYS A 3 -44.96 23.53 -2.96
N ALA A 4 -44.97 22.82 -4.08
CA ALA A 4 -43.97 21.77 -4.33
C ALA A 4 -42.66 22.50 -4.67
N SER A 5 -41.66 22.41 -3.79
CA SER A 5 -40.37 23.05 -4.02
C SER A 5 -39.49 22.14 -4.86
N CYS A 6 -39.28 22.56 -6.11
CA CYS A 6 -38.25 22.08 -7.01
C CYS A 6 -36.87 22.34 -6.37
N ALA A 7 -36.29 21.32 -5.71
CA ALA A 7 -34.86 21.31 -5.48
C ALA A 7 -34.21 20.68 -6.73
N PRO A 8 -33.26 21.32 -7.41
CA PRO A 8 -32.45 20.59 -8.38
C PRO A 8 -31.73 19.50 -7.60
N THR A 9 -32.17 18.24 -7.76
CA THR A 9 -31.43 17.08 -7.28
C THR A 9 -30.14 17.04 -8.08
N SER A 10 -29.11 17.72 -7.57
CA SER A 10 -27.77 17.70 -8.15
C SER A 10 -27.39 16.24 -8.36
N ARG A 11 -27.38 15.82 -9.61
CA ARG A 11 -27.05 14.47 -10.03
C ARG A 11 -25.58 14.27 -9.68
N ARG A 12 -25.31 13.71 -8.50
CA ARG A 12 -23.99 13.26 -8.10
C ARG A 12 -23.69 12.03 -8.95
N GLU A 13 -22.82 12.17 -9.95
CA GLU A 13 -22.47 11.07 -10.85
C GLU A 13 -21.73 9.99 -10.03
N PRO A 14 -22.36 8.82 -9.79
CA PRO A 14 -21.77 7.77 -8.95
C PRO A 14 -20.46 7.25 -9.54
N ILE A 15 -20.30 7.35 -10.86
CA ILE A 15 -19.10 6.98 -11.60
C ILE A 15 -17.92 7.89 -11.20
N LEU A 16 -18.13 9.20 -11.00
CA LEU A 16 -17.05 10.11 -10.56
C LEU A 16 -16.63 9.79 -9.12
N ALA A 17 -17.56 9.45 -8.23
CA ALA A 17 -17.25 9.05 -6.86
C ALA A 17 -16.47 7.72 -6.80
N LEU A 18 -16.74 6.81 -7.75
CA LEU A 18 -16.06 5.52 -7.88
C LEU A 18 -14.65 5.69 -8.43
N VAL A 19 -14.47 6.52 -9.47
CA VAL A 19 -13.14 6.85 -10.01
C VAL A 19 -12.28 7.62 -8.99
N LEU A 20 -12.89 8.52 -8.20
CA LEU A 20 -12.19 9.16 -7.07
C LEU A 20 -11.79 8.15 -5.98
N SER A 21 -12.62 7.15 -5.71
CA SER A 21 -12.30 6.06 -4.75
C SER A 21 -11.23 5.11 -5.29
N PHE A 22 -11.18 4.93 -6.61
CA PHE A 22 -10.20 4.09 -7.29
C PHE A 22 -8.80 4.70 -7.25
N LEU A 23 -8.68 6.03 -7.30
CA LEU A 23 -7.39 6.72 -7.24
C LEU A 23 -6.81 6.77 -5.81
N LEU A 24 -7.66 6.88 -4.78
CA LEU A 24 -7.25 6.89 -3.37
C LEU A 24 -8.38 6.30 -2.49
N PRO A 25 -8.14 5.18 -1.78
CA PRO A 25 -9.15 4.61 -0.88
C PRO A 25 -9.53 5.64 0.19
N GLY A 26 -10.83 5.97 0.27
CA GLY A 26 -11.39 6.96 1.20
C GLY A 26 -11.85 8.28 0.55
N LEU A 27 -11.40 8.62 -0.65
CA LEU A 27 -11.77 9.88 -1.32
C LEU A 27 -13.23 9.94 -1.79
N GLY A 28 -13.85 8.81 -2.16
CA GLY A 28 -15.28 8.77 -2.46
C GLY A 28 -16.18 8.93 -1.24
N GLN A 29 -15.72 8.55 -0.04
CA GLN A 29 -16.47 8.82 1.19
C GLN A 29 -16.44 10.31 1.56
N ILE A 30 -15.30 10.98 1.32
CA ILE A 30 -15.20 12.45 1.44
C ILE A 30 -16.09 13.14 0.40
N TYR A 31 -16.15 12.63 -0.84
CA TYR A 31 -17.03 13.18 -1.89
C TYR A 31 -18.52 13.04 -1.56
N ASN A 32 -18.91 11.95 -0.90
CA ASN A 32 -20.28 11.70 -0.44
C ASN A 32 -20.68 12.52 0.80
N GLY A 33 -19.76 13.34 1.35
CA GLY A 33 -20.00 14.17 2.55
C GLY A 33 -19.69 13.46 3.88
N ASP A 34 -19.32 12.18 3.84
CA ASP A 34 -18.93 11.36 5.00
C ASP A 34 -17.41 11.44 5.25
N THR A 35 -16.92 12.66 5.50
CA THR A 35 -15.48 12.95 5.67
C THR A 35 -14.83 12.10 6.77
N ASN A 36 -15.54 11.86 7.89
CA ASN A 36 -15.01 11.09 9.02
C ASN A 36 -14.69 9.64 8.64
N ARG A 37 -15.55 9.02 7.82
CA ARG A 37 -15.32 7.65 7.36
C ARG A 37 -14.19 7.62 6.34
N GLY A 38 -14.16 8.59 5.42
CA GLY A 38 -13.11 8.69 4.41
C GLY A 38 -11.71 8.80 5.02
N ILE A 39 -11.53 9.62 6.06
CA ILE A 39 -10.25 9.73 6.79
C ILE A 39 -9.85 8.41 7.43
N LEU A 40 -10.80 7.69 8.05
CA LEU A 40 -10.53 6.38 8.66
C LEU A 40 -10.02 5.36 7.62
N PHE A 41 -10.62 5.34 6.43
CA PHE A 41 -10.17 4.48 5.34
C PHE A 41 -8.78 4.85 4.82
N VAL A 42 -8.48 6.14 4.63
CA VAL A 42 -7.14 6.59 4.20
C VAL A 42 -6.08 6.15 5.21
N ILE A 43 -6.29 6.42 6.50
CA ILE A 43 -5.34 6.06 7.57
C ILE A 43 -5.20 4.53 7.67
N GLY A 44 -6.32 3.80 7.62
CA GLY A 44 -6.33 2.35 7.66
C GLY A 44 -5.53 1.73 6.51
N THR A 45 -5.70 2.25 5.29
CA THR A 45 -4.94 1.76 4.13
C THR A 45 -3.45 2.07 4.23
N LEU A 46 -3.07 3.27 4.69
CA LEU A 46 -1.66 3.63 4.89
C LEU A 46 -1.00 2.73 5.93
N MET A 47 -1.68 2.47 7.05
CA MET A 47 -1.18 1.56 8.10
C MET A 47 -1.06 0.12 7.60
N ALA A 48 -2.05 -0.38 6.85
CA ALA A 48 -1.99 -1.71 6.26
C ALA A 48 -0.84 -1.85 5.26
N TRP A 49 -0.59 -0.82 4.44
CA TRP A 49 0.52 -0.82 3.49
C TRP A 49 1.88 -0.82 4.20
N LEU A 50 2.03 0.01 5.24
CA LEU A 50 3.25 0.03 6.05
C LEU A 50 3.51 -1.32 6.73
N LEU A 51 2.52 -1.90 7.40
CA LEU A 51 2.65 -3.22 8.05
C LEU A 51 3.03 -4.30 7.03
N THR A 52 2.37 -4.31 5.87
CA THR A 52 2.67 -5.27 4.81
C THR A 52 4.10 -5.13 4.31
N SER A 53 4.58 -3.90 4.11
CA SER A 53 5.96 -3.65 3.66
C SER A 53 7.01 -4.13 4.67
N VAL A 54 6.75 -3.94 5.98
CA VAL A 54 7.64 -4.41 7.05
C VAL A 54 7.65 -5.93 7.11
N CYS A 55 6.49 -6.59 7.04
CA CYS A 55 6.40 -8.04 7.03
C CYS A 55 7.17 -8.65 5.86
N ILE A 56 6.97 -8.14 4.64
CA ILE A 56 7.70 -8.60 3.44
C ILE A 56 9.20 -8.31 3.59
N GLY A 57 9.56 -7.13 4.09
CA GLY A 57 10.95 -6.73 4.30
C GLY A 57 11.71 -7.67 5.23
N ILE A 58 11.07 -8.16 6.29
CA ILE A 58 11.67 -9.13 7.22
C ILE A 58 12.02 -10.45 6.51
N PHE A 59 11.12 -10.98 5.69
CA PHE A 59 11.39 -12.23 4.95
C PHE A 59 12.52 -12.07 3.95
N ILE A 60 12.56 -10.96 3.21
CA ILE A 60 13.66 -10.66 2.28
C ILE A 60 14.98 -10.52 3.04
N PHE A 61 14.98 -9.79 4.15
CA PHE A 61 16.16 -9.61 5.00
C PHE A 61 16.71 -10.95 5.49
N LEU A 62 15.85 -11.83 6.01
CA LEU A 62 16.25 -13.17 6.46
C LEU A 62 16.81 -14.01 5.31
N GLY A 63 16.19 -13.96 4.12
CA GLY A 63 16.68 -14.64 2.93
C GLY A 63 18.07 -14.16 2.50
N LEU A 64 18.27 -12.84 2.44
CA LEU A 64 19.57 -12.23 2.13
C LEU A 64 20.62 -12.55 3.19
N TRP A 65 20.24 -12.62 4.46
CA TRP A 65 21.15 -12.95 5.55
C TRP A 65 21.68 -14.39 5.42
N VAL A 66 20.81 -15.36 5.19
CA VAL A 66 21.21 -16.75 4.94
C VAL A 66 22.04 -16.88 3.67
N TYR A 67 21.65 -16.18 2.60
CA TYR A 67 22.41 -16.16 1.36
C TYR A 67 23.82 -15.58 1.56
N ALA A 68 23.97 -14.50 2.32
CA ALA A 68 25.27 -13.90 2.64
C ALA A 68 26.15 -14.85 3.46
N MET A 69 25.58 -15.62 4.39
CA MET A 69 26.32 -16.66 5.12
C MET A 69 26.82 -17.76 4.18
N TYR A 70 25.96 -18.22 3.26
CA TYR A 70 26.32 -19.24 2.28
C TYR A 70 27.42 -18.75 1.33
N ASP A 71 27.30 -17.53 0.82
CA ASP A 71 28.31 -16.91 -0.05
C ASP A 71 29.65 -16.73 0.67
N ALA A 72 29.62 -16.32 1.95
CA ALA A 72 30.82 -16.21 2.77
C ALA A 72 31.50 -17.58 2.98
N TYR A 73 30.72 -18.64 3.23
CA TYR A 73 31.25 -20.00 3.36
C TYR A 73 31.92 -20.49 2.07
N LEU A 74 31.23 -20.36 0.93
CA LEU A 74 31.79 -20.74 -0.36
C LEU A 74 33.04 -19.92 -0.71
N THR A 75 33.03 -18.63 -0.40
CA THR A 75 34.17 -17.75 -0.63
C THR A 75 35.36 -18.17 0.22
N ALA A 76 35.16 -18.46 1.51
CA ALA A 76 36.19 -18.99 2.38
C ALA A 76 36.76 -20.32 1.87
N GLU A 77 35.91 -21.22 1.39
CA GLU A 77 36.33 -22.50 0.83
C GLU A 77 37.17 -22.32 -0.45
N LYS A 78 36.74 -21.44 -1.37
CA LYS A 78 37.51 -21.10 -2.58
C LYS A 78 38.91 -20.58 -2.25
N ILE A 79 39.01 -19.73 -1.22
CA ILE A 79 40.29 -19.20 -0.72
C ILE A 79 41.17 -20.33 -0.17
N ASN A 80 40.61 -21.21 0.66
CA ASN A 80 41.34 -22.34 1.25
C ASN A 80 41.84 -23.32 0.18
N ARG A 81 41.12 -23.46 -0.94
CA ARG A 81 41.51 -24.27 -2.09
C ARG A 81 42.55 -23.59 -2.99
N GLY A 82 43.06 -22.41 -2.63
CA GLY A 82 44.06 -21.67 -3.39
C GLY A 82 43.51 -20.98 -4.65
N ILE A 83 42.18 -20.94 -4.83
CA ILE A 83 41.51 -20.25 -5.93
C ILE A 83 41.27 -18.80 -5.48
N ARG A 84 42.34 -18.02 -5.33
CA ARG A 84 42.28 -16.58 -5.05
C ARG A 84 42.23 -15.85 -6.40
N TYR A 85 41.06 -15.35 -6.80
CA TYR A 85 41.00 -14.38 -7.89
C TYR A 85 41.58 -13.05 -7.36
N TYR A 86 42.53 -12.48 -8.10
CA TYR A 86 43.07 -11.13 -7.87
C TYR A 86 42.01 -10.07 -8.18
#